data_AF-A0A1B2CTV1-F1
#
_entry.id   AF-A0A1B2CTV1-F1
#
_cell.length_a   1.000
_cell.length_b   1.000
_cell.length_c   1.000
_cell.angle_alpha   90.00
_cell.angle_beta   90.00
_cell.angle_gamma   90.00
#
_symmetry.space_group_name_H-M   'P 1'
#
loop_
_entity.id
_entity.type
_entity.pdbx_description
1 polymer ?
#
loop_
_entity_poly.entity_id
_entity_poly.type
_entity_poly.pdbx_seq_one_letter_code
_entity_poly.pdbx_strand_id
1 'polypeptide(L)'
;MLAGTGPLLQRWFARTGHRDAGDPYFLYAASNLGSALALLGYPFLLEPRLRLAEQSLAWTAGYALLALLVAACGLGVRGRGAAPSAAVVAAADGPAAPVTTRERALWTALAFAPSSLLLSVTTYITTDVAAAPLFWVVPLALYLLTFTVAFARRPVLPHALMLRLQPVPVVAVAVITFLSLDYAATLVVHSTKSF
;
A
#
# COMPACT_ATOMS: atom_id res chain seq x y z
N MET A 1 -3.41 -14.56 3.41
CA MET A 1 -3.46 -13.49 2.40
C MET A 1 -4.91 -13.14 2.09
N LEU A 2 -5.39 -12.02 2.64
CA LEU A 2 -6.64 -11.34 2.24
C LEU A 2 -6.45 -10.48 0.97
N ALA A 3 -5.27 -10.54 0.32
CA ALA A 3 -4.87 -9.66 -0.78
C ALA A 3 -5.80 -9.72 -2.01
N GLY A 4 -6.58 -10.78 -2.18
CA GLY A 4 -7.56 -10.91 -3.28
C GLY A 4 -8.92 -10.25 -3.02
N THR A 5 -9.24 -9.82 -1.79
CA THR A 5 -10.58 -9.28 -1.48
C THR A 5 -10.77 -7.86 -2.00
N GLY A 6 -9.72 -7.04 -2.01
CA GLY A 6 -9.77 -5.66 -2.49
C GLY A 6 -10.26 -5.56 -3.93
N PRO A 7 -9.55 -6.16 -4.91
CA PRO A 7 -9.98 -6.13 -6.32
C PRO A 7 -11.34 -6.78 -6.56
N LEU A 8 -11.67 -7.83 -5.79
CA LEU A 8 -12.95 -8.54 -5.91
C LEU A 8 -14.13 -7.67 -5.43
N LEU A 9 -13.99 -7.00 -4.28
CA LEU A 9 -14.99 -6.07 -3.77
C LEU A 9 -15.12 -4.82 -4.66
N GLN A 10 -14.00 -4.30 -5.18
CA GLN A 10 -14.01 -3.19 -6.15
C GLN A 10 -14.72 -3.58 -7.44
N ARG A 11 -14.49 -4.79 -7.95
CA ARG A 11 -15.18 -5.31 -9.14
C ARG A 11 -16.66 -5.53 -8.90
N TRP A 12 -17.06 -5.98 -7.72
CA TRP A 12 -18.47 -6.09 -7.34
C TRP A 12 -19.12 -4.71 -7.22
N PHE A 13 -18.43 -3.72 -6.63
CA PHE A 13 -18.90 -2.34 -6.54
C PHE A 13 -19.04 -1.69 -7.93
N ALA A 14 -18.08 -1.89 -8.83
CA ALA A 14 -18.13 -1.37 -10.19
C ALA A 14 -19.32 -1.90 -11.02
N ARG A 15 -19.87 -3.06 -10.65
CA ARG A 15 -21.09 -3.62 -11.28
C ARG A 15 -22.39 -3.02 -10.74
N THR A 16 -22.33 -2.26 -9.65
CA THR A 16 -23.51 -1.60 -9.08
C THR A 16 -23.90 -0.37 -9.90
N GLY A 17 -25.17 0.05 -9.83
CA GLY A 17 -25.63 1.31 -10.42
C GLY A 17 -25.27 2.56 -9.60
N HIS A 18 -24.31 2.45 -8.68
CA HIS A 18 -23.91 3.58 -7.84
C HIS A 18 -23.21 4.64 -8.70
N ARG A 19 -23.47 5.93 -8.41
CA ARG A 19 -22.88 7.08 -9.13
C ARG A 19 -21.34 7.06 -9.23
N ASP A 20 -20.70 6.36 -8.29
CA ASP A 20 -19.25 6.27 -8.18
C ASP A 20 -18.69 4.92 -8.63
N ALA A 21 -19.52 4.04 -9.19
CA ALA A 21 -19.09 2.73 -9.67
C ALA A 21 -18.07 2.84 -10.82
N GLY A 22 -18.04 3.98 -11.52
CA GLY A 22 -17.07 4.28 -12.58
C GLY A 22 -15.64 4.53 -12.11
N ASP A 23 -15.43 4.85 -10.83
CA ASP A 23 -14.11 5.04 -10.21
C ASP A 23 -14.08 4.40 -8.81
N PRO A 24 -13.87 3.07 -8.73
CA PRO A 24 -13.85 2.34 -7.46
C PRO A 24 -12.52 2.46 -6.69
N TYR A 25 -11.54 3.23 -7.19
CA TYR A 25 -10.19 3.28 -6.60
C TYR A 25 -10.16 3.91 -5.21
N PHE A 26 -11.13 4.77 -4.88
CA PHE A 26 -11.27 5.31 -3.52
C PHE A 26 -11.46 4.25 -2.44
N LEU A 27 -12.01 3.07 -2.77
CA LEU A 27 -12.14 1.95 -1.83
C LEU A 27 -10.76 1.38 -1.45
N TYR A 28 -9.80 1.40 -2.39
CA TYR A 28 -8.42 1.03 -2.14
C TYR A 28 -7.75 2.03 -1.20
N ALA A 29 -7.95 3.33 -1.45
CA ALA A 29 -7.44 4.37 -0.55
C ALA A 29 -8.04 4.25 0.86
N ALA A 30 -9.35 4.04 0.99
CA ALA A 30 -10.01 3.86 2.28
C ALA A 30 -9.49 2.62 3.03
N SER A 31 -9.23 1.51 2.33
CA SER A 31 -8.66 0.30 2.91
C SER A 31 -7.23 0.49 3.42
N ASN A 32 -6.38 1.18 2.64
CA ASN A 32 -5.02 1.51 3.06
C ASN A 32 -5.02 2.46 4.26
N LEU A 33 -5.92 3.44 4.29
CA LEU A 33 -6.09 4.33 5.44
C LEU A 33 -6.51 3.56 6.69
N GLY A 34 -7.49 2.67 6.58
CA GLY A 34 -7.92 1.80 7.68
C GLY A 34 -6.78 0.92 8.18
N SER A 35 -5.95 0.39 7.27
CA SER A 35 -4.77 -0.41 7.61
C SER A 35 -3.70 0.42 8.35
N ALA A 36 -3.44 1.66 7.91
CA ALA A 36 -2.53 2.57 8.60
C ALA A 36 -3.04 2.95 10.00
N LEU A 37 -4.34 3.23 10.13
CA LEU A 37 -4.97 3.52 11.42
C LEU A 37 -4.93 2.32 12.36
N ALA A 38 -5.17 1.11 11.87
CA ALA A 38 -5.08 -0.11 12.67
C ALA A 38 -3.62 -0.38 13.12
N LEU A 39 -2.66 -0.18 12.22
CA LEU A 39 -1.24 -0.34 12.49
C LEU A 39 -0.75 0.63 13.59
N LEU A 40 -1.13 1.90 13.51
CA LEU A 40 -0.84 2.89 14.55
C LEU A 40 -1.66 2.63 15.82
N GLY A 41 -2.92 2.23 15.68
CA GLY A 41 -3.81 1.94 16.79
C GLY A 41 -3.33 0.80 17.68
N TYR A 42 -2.56 -0.15 17.14
CA TYR A 42 -2.06 -1.28 17.89
C TYR A 42 -1.16 -0.88 19.09
N PRO A 43 0.01 -0.23 18.91
CA PRO A 43 0.87 0.15 20.02
C PRO A 43 0.29 1.28 20.89
N PHE A 44 -0.51 2.19 20.32
CA PHE A 44 -0.98 3.37 21.04
C PHE A 44 -2.33 3.18 21.75
N LEU A 45 -3.18 2.27 21.27
CA LEU A 45 -4.52 2.06 21.82
C LEU A 45 -4.77 0.66 22.35
N LEU A 46 -4.31 -0.38 21.67
CA LEU A 46 -4.63 -1.77 22.05
C LEU A 46 -3.64 -2.31 23.07
N GLU A 47 -2.34 -2.19 22.81
CA GLU A 47 -1.27 -2.69 23.70
C GLU A 47 -1.37 -2.14 25.13
N PRO A 48 -1.64 -0.85 25.38
CA PRO A 48 -1.70 -0.33 26.75
C PRO A 48 -3.01 -0.65 27.48
N ARG A 49 -4.08 -1.02 26.75
CA ARG A 49 -5.44 -1.09 27.30
C ARG A 49 -6.03 -2.50 27.34
N LEU A 50 -5.53 -3.44 26.55
CA LEU A 50 -6.14 -4.76 26.38
C LEU A 50 -5.19 -5.88 26.75
N ARG A 51 -5.71 -6.84 27.53
CA ARG A 51 -5.03 -8.10 27.82
C ARG A 51 -5.04 -8.99 26.57
N LEU A 52 -4.08 -9.91 26.46
CA LEU A 52 -3.97 -10.86 25.33
C LEU A 52 -5.28 -11.62 25.02
N ALA A 53 -6.03 -12.02 26.05
CA ALA A 53 -7.31 -12.71 25.88
C ALA A 53 -8.39 -11.80 25.26
N GLU A 54 -8.43 -10.52 25.64
CA GLU A 54 -9.35 -9.53 25.09
C GLU A 54 -8.99 -9.20 23.64
N GLN A 55 -7.69 -9.14 23.31
CA GLN A 55 -7.23 -9.00 21.93
C GLN A 55 -7.69 -10.18 21.08
N SER A 56 -7.54 -11.42 21.57
CA SER A 56 -7.98 -12.63 20.83
C SER A 56 -9.50 -12.64 20.57
N LEU A 57 -10.30 -12.26 21.56
CA LEU A 57 -11.75 -12.14 21.39
C LEU A 57 -12.11 -11.04 20.39
N ALA A 58 -11.48 -9.86 20.50
CA ALA A 58 -11.69 -8.75 19.60
C ALA A 58 -11.33 -9.11 18.15
N TRP A 59 -10.23 -9.83 17.93
CA TRP A 59 -9.83 -10.31 16.62
C TRP A 59 -10.83 -11.29 16.04
N THR A 60 -11.28 -12.27 16.84
CA THR A 60 -12.28 -13.25 16.42
C THR A 60 -13.60 -12.56 16.01
N ALA A 61 -14.07 -11.63 16.84
CA ALA A 61 -15.27 -10.84 16.54
C ALA A 61 -15.10 -9.98 15.28
N GLY A 62 -13.93 -9.33 15.11
CA GLY A 62 -13.60 -8.53 13.94
C GLY A 62 -13.60 -9.36 12.65
N TYR A 63 -12.99 -10.55 12.64
CA TYR A 63 -13.00 -11.44 11.47
C TYR A 63 -14.40 -11.99 11.17
N ALA A 64 -15.18 -12.34 12.19
CA ALA A 64 -16.56 -12.79 12.00
C ALA A 64 -17.42 -11.67 11.39
N LEU A 65 -17.32 -10.45 11.90
CA LEU A 65 -18.00 -9.28 11.34
C LEU A 65 -17.57 -9.02 9.89
N LEU A 66 -16.26 -9.07 9.60
CA LEU A 66 -15.75 -8.93 8.24
C LEU A 66 -16.34 -9.99 7.29
N ALA A 67 -16.40 -11.25 7.71
CA ALA A 67 -16.99 -12.32 6.90
C ALA A 67 -18.47 -12.06 6.60
N LEU A 68 -19.24 -11.61 7.60
CA LEU A 68 -20.65 -11.23 7.42
C LEU A 68 -20.82 -10.05 6.46
N LEU A 69 -19.99 -9.01 6.58
CA LEU A 69 -20.02 -7.85 5.68
C LEU A 69 -19.68 -8.23 4.24
N VAL A 70 -18.65 -9.07 4.03
CA VAL A 70 -18.29 -9.57 2.70
C VAL A 70 -19.41 -10.42 2.10
N ALA A 71 -20.04 -11.29 2.90
CA ALA A 71 -21.18 -12.09 2.46
C ALA A 71 -22.37 -11.19 2.09
N ALA A 72 -22.68 -10.17 2.89
CA ALA A 72 -23.73 -9.19 2.61
C ALA A 72 -23.46 -8.42 1.30
N CYS A 73 -22.22 -7.98 1.05
CA CYS A 73 -21.81 -7.36 -0.21
C CYS A 73 -22.02 -8.32 -1.40
N GLY A 74 -21.60 -9.58 -1.27
CA GLY A 74 -21.76 -10.59 -2.32
C GLY A 74 -23.23 -10.88 -2.62
N LEU A 75 -24.08 -10.99 -1.60
CA LEU A 75 -25.53 -11.17 -1.74
C LEU A 75 -26.20 -9.93 -2.34
N GLY A 76 -25.74 -8.72 -1.99
CA GLY A 76 -26.27 -7.47 -2.52
C GLY A 76 -25.96 -7.24 -4.00
N VAL A 77 -24.90 -7.86 -4.53
CA VAL A 77 -24.56 -7.78 -5.96
C VAL A 77 -25.13 -8.97 -6.75
N ARG A 78 -25.44 -10.09 -6.08
CA ARG A 78 -26.15 -11.23 -6.70
C ARG A 78 -27.53 -10.79 -7.19
N GLY A 79 -27.81 -11.06 -8.46
CA GLY A 79 -29.11 -10.77 -9.09
C GLY A 79 -29.27 -9.36 -9.67
N ARG A 80 -28.31 -8.46 -9.48
CA ARG A 80 -28.29 -7.17 -10.18
C ARG A 80 -27.63 -7.35 -11.55
N GLY A 81 -28.39 -7.16 -12.63
CA GLY A 81 -27.84 -7.06 -13.99
C GLY A 81 -26.83 -5.92 -14.09
N ALA A 82 -25.91 -5.97 -15.06
CA ALA A 82 -24.90 -4.94 -15.25
C ALA A 82 -25.59 -3.57 -15.38
N ALA A 83 -25.33 -2.67 -14.43
CA ALA A 83 -25.92 -1.33 -14.46
C ALA A 83 -25.44 -0.55 -15.70
N PRO A 84 -26.19 0.45 -16.19
CA PRO A 84 -25.78 1.26 -17.35
C PRO A 84 -24.40 1.91 -17.16
N SER A 85 -24.06 2.32 -15.94
CA SER A 85 -22.72 2.83 -15.60
C SER A 85 -21.63 1.77 -15.74
N ALA A 86 -21.93 0.50 -15.42
CA ALA A 86 -21.02 -0.61 -15.65
C ALA A 86 -20.89 -0.93 -17.15
N ALA A 87 -21.92 -0.66 -17.94
CA ALA A 87 -21.87 -0.76 -19.40
C ALA A 87 -21.02 0.36 -20.04
N VAL A 88 -21.01 1.57 -19.48
CA VAL A 88 -20.12 2.67 -19.93
C VAL A 88 -18.65 2.37 -19.60
N VAL A 89 -18.36 1.83 -18.42
CA VAL A 89 -17.00 1.37 -18.07
C VAL A 89 -16.59 0.18 -18.92
N ALA A 90 -17.48 -0.80 -19.13
CA ALA A 90 -17.22 -1.95 -19.99
C ALA A 90 -17.08 -1.57 -21.48
N ALA A 91 -17.71 -0.49 -21.93
CA ALA A 91 -17.55 0.06 -23.28
C ALA A 91 -16.25 0.87 -23.44
N ALA A 92 -15.75 1.48 -22.34
CA ALA A 92 -14.42 2.07 -22.28
C ALA A 92 -13.32 0.99 -22.22
N ASP A 93 -13.61 -0.16 -21.60
CA ASP A 93 -12.85 -1.42 -21.67
C ASP A 93 -13.12 -2.17 -23.00
N GLY A 94 -13.14 -1.46 -24.13
CA GLY A 94 -12.96 -2.08 -25.45
C GLY A 94 -11.67 -2.94 -25.46
N PRO A 95 -11.45 -3.83 -26.43
CA PRO A 95 -10.35 -4.80 -26.39
C PRO A 95 -9.01 -4.08 -26.15
N ALA A 96 -8.57 -4.08 -24.88
CA ALA A 96 -7.38 -3.38 -24.46
C ALA A 96 -6.21 -4.03 -25.18
N ALA A 97 -5.36 -3.20 -25.78
CA ALA A 97 -4.15 -3.70 -26.42
C ALA A 97 -3.43 -4.63 -25.43
N PRO A 98 -3.00 -5.83 -25.86
CA PRO A 98 -2.38 -6.78 -24.95
C PRO A 98 -1.15 -6.15 -24.30
N VAL A 99 -1.14 -6.12 -22.97
CA VAL A 99 -0.04 -5.54 -22.20
C VAL A 99 1.27 -6.23 -22.56
N THR A 100 2.20 -5.45 -23.08
CA THR A 100 3.50 -5.91 -23.56
C THR A 100 4.37 -6.40 -22.40
N THR A 101 5.31 -7.31 -22.67
CA THR A 101 6.30 -7.75 -21.66
C THR A 101 7.12 -6.58 -21.13
N ARG A 102 7.39 -5.57 -21.98
CA ARG A 102 8.11 -4.35 -21.60
C ARG A 102 7.33 -3.53 -20.57
N GLU A 103 6.03 -3.36 -20.75
CA GLU A 103 5.19 -2.65 -19.77
C GLU A 103 5.12 -3.41 -18.44
N ARG A 104 4.98 -4.75 -18.48
CA ARG A 104 5.02 -5.57 -17.26
C ARG A 104 6.35 -5.43 -16.52
N ALA A 105 7.47 -5.46 -17.24
CA ALA A 105 8.80 -5.28 -16.68
C ALA A 105 8.97 -3.86 -16.10
N LEU A 106 8.51 -2.84 -16.82
CA LEU A 106 8.55 -1.45 -16.35
C LEU A 106 7.73 -1.26 -15.08
N TRP A 107 6.50 -1.77 -15.02
CA TRP A 107 5.67 -1.70 -13.82
C TRP A 107 6.30 -2.43 -12.64
N THR A 108 6.92 -3.59 -12.90
CA THR A 108 7.64 -4.34 -11.86
C THR A 108 8.86 -3.56 -11.35
N ALA A 109 9.64 -2.97 -12.26
CA ALA A 109 10.80 -2.14 -11.90
C ALA A 109 10.39 -0.87 -11.13
N LEU A 110 9.27 -0.24 -11.51
CA LEU A 110 8.73 0.92 -10.80
C LEU A 110 8.23 0.54 -9.40
N ALA A 111 7.56 -0.60 -9.24
CA ALA A 111 7.12 -1.10 -7.95
C ALA A 111 8.27 -1.61 -7.06
N PHE A 112 9.39 -2.01 -7.66
CA PHE A 112 10.57 -2.47 -6.96
C PHE A 112 11.18 -1.39 -6.06
N ALA A 113 11.25 -0.14 -6.52
CA ALA A 113 11.88 0.94 -5.76
C ALA A 113 11.23 1.20 -4.38
N PRO A 114 9.91 1.46 -4.26
CA PRO A 114 9.30 1.66 -2.94
C PRO A 114 9.25 0.37 -2.10
N SER A 115 9.14 -0.80 -2.74
CA SER A 115 9.11 -2.09 -2.05
C SER A 115 10.47 -2.46 -1.43
N SER A 116 11.56 -2.26 -2.17
CA SER A 116 12.91 -2.53 -1.69
C SER A 116 13.34 -1.53 -0.62
N LEU A 117 12.92 -0.26 -0.73
CA LEU A 117 13.15 0.74 0.31
C LEU A 117 12.46 0.35 1.62
N LEU A 118 11.17 0.00 1.56
CA LEU A 118 10.44 -0.44 2.76
C LEU A 118 11.10 -1.67 3.39
N LEU A 119 11.48 -2.66 2.57
CA LEU A 119 12.16 -3.87 3.04
C LEU A 119 13.51 -3.52 3.68
N SER A 120 14.34 -2.74 3.00
CA SER A 120 15.67 -2.33 3.49
C SER A 120 15.59 -1.56 4.80
N VAL A 121 14.68 -0.57 4.91
CA VAL A 121 14.48 0.20 6.14
C VAL A 121 14.01 -0.70 7.28
N THR A 122 13.07 -1.62 7.01
CA THR A 122 12.56 -2.55 8.03
C THR A 122 13.67 -3.51 8.49
N THR A 123 14.48 -4.02 7.57
CA THR A 123 15.63 -4.89 7.88
C THR A 123 16.65 -4.14 8.71
N TYR A 124 17.07 -2.94 8.29
CA TYR A 124 18.04 -2.11 9.01
C TYR A 124 17.56 -1.81 10.45
N ILE A 125 16.30 -1.39 10.61
CA ILE A 125 15.72 -1.13 11.93
C ILE A 125 15.76 -2.39 12.82
N THR A 126 15.41 -3.54 12.25
CA THR A 126 15.33 -4.80 13.00
C THR A 126 16.72 -5.32 13.39
N THR A 127 17.73 -5.12 12.54
CA THR A 127 19.08 -5.65 12.73
C THR A 127 19.99 -4.72 13.53
N ASP A 128 20.01 -3.43 13.21
CA ASP A 128 21.04 -2.49 13.71
C ASP A 128 20.53 -1.52 14.78
N VAL A 129 19.21 -1.33 14.92
CA VAL A 129 18.63 -0.40 15.89
C VAL A 129 18.05 -1.15 17.08
N ALA A 130 16.91 -1.80 16.87
CA ALA A 130 16.24 -2.65 17.84
C ALA A 130 15.04 -3.31 17.15
N ALA A 131 14.84 -4.60 17.41
CA ALA A 131 13.62 -5.31 17.02
C ALA A 131 12.44 -4.93 17.92
N ALA A 132 12.05 -3.65 17.94
CA ALA A 132 10.88 -3.16 18.67
C ALA A 132 9.76 -2.78 17.68
N PRO A 133 8.52 -3.26 17.89
CA PRO A 133 7.42 -3.08 16.94
C PRO A 133 7.07 -1.63 16.60
N LEU A 134 7.37 -0.69 17.48
CA LEU A 134 7.11 0.73 17.24
C LEU A 134 7.97 1.30 16.09
N PHE A 135 9.21 0.84 15.93
CA PHE A 135 10.11 1.41 14.93
C PHE A 135 9.73 1.04 13.50
N TRP A 136 9.28 -0.20 13.26
CA TRP A 136 8.84 -0.62 11.93
C TRP A 136 7.42 -0.12 11.56
N VAL A 137 6.63 0.34 12.53
CA VAL A 137 5.27 0.84 12.29
C VAL A 137 5.32 2.12 11.47
N VAL A 138 6.33 2.97 11.70
CA VAL A 138 6.48 4.26 11.01
C VAL A 138 6.73 4.10 9.50
N PRO A 139 7.73 3.33 9.02
CA PRO A 139 7.93 3.09 7.59
C PRO A 139 6.71 2.48 6.91
N LEU A 140 6.07 1.51 7.56
CA LEU A 140 4.92 0.82 6.99
C LEU A 140 3.68 1.72 6.94
N ALA A 141 3.43 2.53 7.98
CA ALA A 141 2.35 3.52 7.97
C ALA A 141 2.56 4.55 6.86
N LEU A 142 3.77 5.09 6.71
CA LEU A 142 4.11 6.02 5.64
C LEU A 142 3.87 5.40 4.26
N TYR A 143 4.30 4.14 4.07
CA TYR A 143 4.06 3.40 2.84
C TYR A 143 2.56 3.28 2.51
N LEU A 144 1.71 2.89 3.46
CA LEU A 144 0.26 2.79 3.27
C LEU A 144 -0.40 4.16 3.01
N LEU A 145 0.10 5.22 3.64
CA LEU A 145 -0.38 6.58 3.40
C LEU A 145 -0.05 7.06 1.99
N THR A 146 1.08 6.65 1.39
CA THR A 146 1.37 6.98 -0.02
C THR A 146 0.29 6.43 -0.96
N PHE A 147 -0.16 5.19 -0.76
CA PHE A 147 -1.26 4.60 -1.52
C PHE A 147 -2.59 5.27 -1.24
N THR A 148 -2.85 5.67 0.00
CA THR A 148 -4.06 6.40 0.38
C THR A 148 -4.15 7.72 -0.41
N VAL A 149 -3.05 8.47 -0.50
CA VAL A 149 -3.00 9.73 -1.25
C VAL A 149 -3.07 9.49 -2.76
N ALA A 150 -2.35 8.49 -3.28
CA ALA A 150 -2.30 8.21 -4.72
C ALA A 150 -3.64 7.76 -5.32
N PHE A 151 -4.45 7.03 -4.56
CA PHE A 151 -5.76 6.53 -4.99
C PHE A 151 -6.95 7.31 -4.40
N ALA A 152 -6.69 8.49 -3.83
CA ALA A 152 -7.75 9.35 -3.30
C ALA A 152 -8.60 9.95 -4.44
N ARG A 153 -9.93 9.92 -4.26
CA ARG A 153 -10.92 10.52 -5.18
C ARG A 153 -10.67 11.98 -5.51
N ARG A 154 -10.14 12.72 -4.54
CA ARG A 154 -9.73 14.11 -4.71
C ARG A 154 -8.22 14.13 -4.53
N PRO A 155 -7.43 14.37 -5.60
CA PRO A 155 -5.99 14.42 -5.49
C PRO A 155 -5.62 15.57 -4.54
N VAL A 156 -5.05 15.22 -3.39
CA VAL A 156 -4.64 16.18 -2.35
C VAL A 156 -3.48 17.04 -2.85
N LEU A 157 -2.69 16.50 -3.77
CA LEU A 157 -1.60 17.17 -4.46
C LEU A 157 -1.92 17.26 -5.96
N PRO A 158 -1.76 18.42 -6.61
CA PRO A 158 -1.93 18.52 -8.04
C PRO A 158 -0.92 17.62 -8.77
N HIS A 159 -1.36 16.94 -9.82
CA HIS A 159 -0.54 15.96 -10.54
C HIS A 159 0.80 16.54 -11.04
N ALA A 160 0.82 17.81 -11.45
CA ALA A 160 2.03 18.53 -11.83
C ALA A 160 3.05 18.65 -10.70
N LEU A 161 2.59 18.82 -9.44
CA LEU A 161 3.46 18.85 -8.28
C LEU A 161 4.00 17.45 -7.96
N MET A 162 3.19 16.40 -8.10
CA MET A 162 3.67 15.01 -7.95
C MET A 162 4.77 14.68 -8.95
N LEU A 163 4.61 15.06 -10.22
CA LEU A 163 5.64 14.87 -11.25
C LEU A 163 6.93 15.65 -10.95
N ARG A 164 6.81 16.85 -10.40
CA ARG A 164 7.97 17.67 -9.98
C ARG A 164 8.66 17.14 -8.73
N LEU A 165 7.92 16.55 -7.80
CA LEU A 165 8.44 15.97 -6.56
C LEU A 165 9.03 14.57 -6.77
N GLN A 166 8.58 13.82 -7.78
CA GLN A 166 9.03 12.45 -8.08
C GLN A 166 10.56 12.26 -8.12
N PRO A 167 11.38 13.14 -8.75
CA PRO A 167 12.83 12.95 -8.77
C PRO A 167 13.48 13.17 -7.41
N VAL A 168 12.88 13.92 -6.49
CA VAL A 168 13.49 14.28 -5.19
C VAL A 168 13.86 13.05 -4.35
N PRO A 169 12.95 12.11 -4.05
CA PRO A 169 13.30 10.91 -3.29
C PRO A 169 14.27 9.99 -4.04
N VAL A 170 14.19 9.93 -5.38
CA VAL A 170 15.13 9.13 -6.20
C VAL A 170 16.55 9.69 -6.11
N VAL A 171 16.69 11.01 -6.26
CA VAL A 171 17.98 11.70 -6.13
C VAL A 171 18.50 11.59 -4.70
N ALA A 172 17.64 11.77 -3.69
CA ALA A 172 18.05 11.61 -2.29
C ALA A 172 18.60 10.21 -2.02
N VAL A 173 17.91 9.16 -2.44
CA VAL A 173 18.38 7.77 -2.30
C VAL A 173 19.68 7.55 -3.07
N ALA A 174 19.79 8.06 -4.30
CA ALA A 174 21.01 7.93 -5.10
C ALA A 174 22.21 8.64 -4.44
N VAL A 175 22.02 9.85 -3.93
CA VAL A 175 23.05 10.62 -3.22
C VAL A 175 23.46 9.93 -1.92
N ILE A 176 22.51 9.47 -1.10
CA ILE A 176 22.80 8.74 0.13
C ILE A 176 23.62 7.47 -0.16
N THR A 177 23.22 6.72 -1.19
CA THR A 177 23.92 5.49 -1.59
C THR A 177 25.33 5.79 -2.08
N PHE A 178 25.50 6.82 -2.90
CA PHE A 178 26.80 7.24 -3.42
C PHE A 178 27.76 7.69 -2.31
N LEU A 179 27.29 8.54 -1.38
CA LEU A 179 28.09 8.99 -0.24
C LEU A 179 28.50 7.84 0.70
N SER A 180 27.62 6.85 0.88
CA SER A 180 27.89 5.67 1.71
C SER A 180 28.97 4.76 1.10
N LEU A 181 28.94 4.59 -0.23
CA LEU A 181 29.94 3.81 -0.96
C LEU A 181 31.34 4.45 -0.91
N ASP A 182 31.40 5.78 -1.04
CA ASP A 182 32.65 6.54 -0.97
C ASP A 182 33.29 6.46 0.42
N TYR A 183 32.49 6.61 1.47
CA TYR A 183 32.95 6.45 2.85
C TYR A 183 33.48 5.04 3.14
N ALA A 184 32.78 4.01 2.67
CA ALA A 184 33.21 2.62 2.82
C ALA A 184 34.53 2.34 2.08
N ALA A 185 34.69 2.85 0.85
CA ALA A 185 35.93 2.72 0.09
C ALA A 185 37.11 3.38 0.81
N THR A 186 36.88 4.55 1.41
CA THR A 186 37.90 5.29 2.16
C THR A 186 38.35 4.53 3.42
N LEU A 187 37.42 3.91 4.15
CA LEU A 187 37.73 3.08 5.32
C LEU A 187 38.54 1.82 4.96
N VAL A 188 38.20 1.14 3.85
CA VAL A 188 38.94 -0.03 3.37
C VAL A 188 40.38 0.33 2.96
N VAL A 189 40.57 1.49 2.32
CA VAL A 189 41.90 1.97 1.94
C VAL A 189 42.72 2.38 3.18
N HIS A 190 42.09 2.89 4.23
CA HIS A 190 42.80 3.24 5.47
C HIS A 190 43.19 2.00 6.28
N SER A 191 42.30 0.99 6.38
CA SER A 191 42.59 -0.25 7.11
C SER A 191 43.64 -1.14 6.44
N THR A 192 43.78 -1.08 5.11
CA THR A 192 44.83 -1.79 4.36
C THR A 192 46.20 -1.12 4.40
N LYS A 193 46.29 0.16 4.77
CA LYS A 193 47.55 0.90 4.91
C LYS A 193 48.17 0.84 6.31
N SER A 194 47.47 0.26 7.28
CA SER A 194 47.94 0.11 8.68
C SER A 194 48.51 -1.27 9.01
N PHE A 195 48.77 -2.11 8.01
CA PHE A 195 49.56 -3.35 8.10
C PHE A 195 50.81 -3.22 7.22
#